data_AF-A0A2D6A6B4-F1
#
_entry.id   AF-A0A2D6A6B4-F1
#
_cell.length_a   1.000
_cell.length_b   1.000
_cell.length_c   1.000
_cell.angle_alpha   90.00
_cell.angle_beta   90.00
_cell.angle_gamma   90.00
#
_symmetry.space_group_name_H-M   'P 1'
#
loop_
_entity.id
_entity.type
_entity.pdbx_description
1 polymer ?
#
loop_
_entity_poly.entity_id
_entity_poly.type
_entity_poly.pdbx_seq_one_letter_code
_entity_poly.pdbx_strand_id
1 'polypeptide(L)'
;MLFCHITTRIEDQKYSKLLGQKGGRGFPHIVAMDASGNVLAKHKGPRNADGFKSTMEQGAETKVELATLKKKAKKDKNAAIELFEKRLGLGHLTAAQARKHAKTLDIDSLDADRAKEIKGLLAGMEFGEIMAGVTRDKKTQVAAGKKCAAMIKAGRIPSDRSASMNFWYFTSIYAEKAKDADLYGKAVAFFKDAKGIRPQFVKQLEATLEKLKKGGGTSK
;
A
#
# COMPACT_ATOMS: atom_id res chain seq x y z
N MET A 1 10.09 -18.03 -19.53
CA MET A 1 9.16 -19.01 -18.95
C MET A 1 7.91 -18.28 -18.50
N LEU A 2 6.74 -18.70 -18.99
CA LEU A 2 5.45 -18.20 -18.49
C LEU A 2 4.99 -19.12 -17.36
N PHE A 3 4.47 -18.54 -16.28
CA PHE A 3 3.96 -19.27 -15.14
C PHE A 3 2.57 -18.74 -14.80
N CYS A 4 1.57 -19.62 -14.83
CA CYS A 4 0.20 -19.30 -14.42
C CYS A 4 -0.05 -19.93 -13.05
N HIS A 5 -0.49 -19.10 -12.10
CA HIS A 5 -0.93 -19.56 -10.79
C HIS A 5 -2.42 -19.31 -10.64
N ILE A 6 -3.16 -20.38 -10.36
CA ILE A 6 -4.56 -20.32 -9.95
C ILE A 6 -4.57 -20.32 -8.42
N THR A 7 -5.00 -19.21 -7.82
CA THR A 7 -5.18 -19.15 -6.36
C THR A 7 -6.45 -19.90 -5.99
N THR A 8 -6.28 -21.02 -5.28
CA THR A 8 -7.36 -21.84 -4.73
C THR A 8 -7.41 -21.69 -3.21
N ARG A 9 -8.54 -22.04 -2.60
CA ARG A 9 -8.71 -22.11 -1.13
C ARG A 9 -8.58 -23.54 -0.60
N ILE A 10 -8.01 -24.44 -1.40
CA ILE A 10 -7.78 -25.83 -0.98
C ILE A 10 -6.59 -25.82 -0.01
N GLU A 11 -6.80 -26.41 1.16
CA GLU A 11 -5.77 -26.54 2.19
C GLU A 11 -4.58 -27.35 1.64
N ASP A 12 -3.38 -27.09 2.17
CA ASP A 12 -2.12 -27.75 1.79
C ASP A 12 -1.66 -27.62 0.32
N GLN A 13 -2.32 -26.78 -0.49
CA GLN A 13 -1.81 -26.42 -1.80
C GLN A 13 -0.52 -25.59 -1.70
N LYS A 14 0.53 -26.06 -2.38
CA LYS A 14 1.90 -25.51 -2.37
C LYS A 14 1.97 -23.98 -2.54
N TYR A 15 1.10 -23.42 -3.37
CA TYR A 15 1.12 -22.00 -3.74
C TYR A 15 -0.12 -21.22 -3.29
N SER A 16 -0.91 -21.73 -2.35
CA SER A 16 -2.15 -21.08 -1.86
C SER A 16 -1.97 -19.61 -1.43
N LYS A 17 -0.78 -19.25 -0.95
CA LYS A 17 -0.44 -17.89 -0.47
C LYS A 17 0.38 -17.06 -1.48
N LEU A 18 0.63 -17.58 -2.69
CA LEU A 18 1.58 -16.97 -3.63
C LEU A 18 1.14 -15.56 -4.08
N LEU A 19 -0.16 -15.34 -4.31
CA LEU A 19 -0.69 -14.01 -4.66
C LEU A 19 -0.26 -12.95 -3.65
N GLY A 20 -0.53 -13.17 -2.36
CA GLY A 20 -0.17 -12.25 -1.28
C GLY A 20 1.35 -12.10 -1.13
N GLN A 21 2.10 -13.20 -1.23
CA GLN A 21 3.57 -13.18 -1.19
C GLN A 21 4.19 -12.34 -2.32
N LYS A 22 3.53 -12.23 -3.47
CA LYS A 22 3.96 -11.38 -4.61
C LYS A 22 3.26 -10.02 -4.64
N GLY A 23 2.65 -9.61 -3.53
CA GLY A 23 2.01 -8.30 -3.36
C GLY A 23 0.69 -8.11 -4.12
N GLY A 24 0.10 -9.20 -4.62
CA GLY A 24 -1.20 -9.17 -5.27
C GLY A 24 -2.34 -9.07 -4.26
N ARG A 25 -3.40 -8.34 -4.64
CA ARG A 25 -4.60 -8.12 -3.80
C ARG A 25 -5.91 -8.46 -4.52
N GLY A 26 -5.83 -8.86 -5.79
CA GLY A 26 -6.98 -9.16 -6.62
C GLY A 26 -6.54 -9.85 -7.90
N PHE A 27 -7.52 -10.25 -8.72
CA PHE A 27 -7.29 -10.97 -9.96
C PHE A 27 -7.73 -10.16 -11.19
N PRO A 28 -7.05 -10.31 -12.33
CA PRO A 28 -5.75 -10.98 -12.49
C PRO A 28 -4.61 -10.13 -11.90
N HIS A 29 -3.59 -10.78 -11.32
CA HIS A 29 -2.34 -10.16 -10.87
C HIS A 29 -1.20 -10.63 -11.77
N ILE A 30 -0.59 -9.70 -12.51
CA ILE A 30 0.41 -10.02 -13.53
C ILE A 30 1.70 -9.29 -13.18
N VAL A 31 2.79 -10.04 -13.06
CA VAL A 31 4.11 -9.54 -12.68
C VAL A 31 5.20 -10.22 -13.50
N ALA A 32 6.26 -9.47 -13.80
CA ALA A 32 7.52 -10.05 -14.26
C ALA A 32 8.37 -10.39 -13.03
N MET A 33 9.04 -11.54 -13.03
CA MET A 33 9.87 -12.00 -11.91
C MET A 33 11.25 -12.46 -12.39
N ASP A 34 12.24 -12.38 -11.50
CA ASP A 34 13.53 -13.03 -11.70
C ASP A 34 13.46 -14.54 -11.42
N ALA A 35 14.58 -15.25 -11.66
CA ALA A 35 14.67 -16.69 -11.43
C ALA A 35 14.54 -17.09 -9.94
N SER A 36 14.77 -16.16 -9.01
CA SER A 36 14.57 -16.37 -7.57
C SER A 36 13.14 -16.02 -7.13
N GLY A 37 12.27 -15.61 -8.06
CA GLY A 37 10.89 -15.25 -7.80
C GLY A 37 10.71 -13.85 -7.22
N ASN A 38 11.72 -12.96 -7.27
CA ASN A 38 11.53 -11.56 -6.89
C ASN A 38 10.79 -10.81 -7.99
N VAL A 39 9.82 -9.97 -7.62
CA VAL A 39 9.06 -9.16 -8.57
C VAL A 39 9.96 -8.09 -9.18
N LEU A 40 10.08 -8.04 -10.50
CA LEU A 40 10.84 -7.02 -11.22
C LEU A 40 9.94 -5.95 -11.81
N ALA A 41 8.72 -6.30 -12.22
CA ALA A 41 7.74 -5.34 -12.71
C ALA A 41 6.31 -5.79 -12.38
N LYS A 42 5.40 -4.83 -12.22
CA LYS A 42 3.97 -5.06 -12.06
C LYS A 42 3.26 -4.54 -13.30
N HIS A 43 2.40 -5.36 -13.90
CA HIS A 43 1.66 -4.97 -15.10
C HIS A 43 0.70 -3.81 -14.79
N LYS A 44 0.80 -2.73 -15.57
CA LYS A 44 -0.06 -1.53 -15.45
C LYS A 44 -0.70 -1.11 -16.79
N GLY A 45 -0.37 -1.80 -17.88
CA GLY A 45 -0.79 -1.46 -19.23
C GLY A 45 -2.11 -2.13 -19.66
N PRO A 46 -2.45 -2.01 -20.94
CA PRO A 46 -3.54 -2.78 -21.55
C PRO A 46 -3.29 -4.28 -21.44
N ARG A 47 -4.37 -5.06 -21.31
CA ARG A 47 -4.32 -6.53 -21.24
C ARG A 47 -4.27 -7.14 -22.63
N ASN A 48 -3.19 -6.86 -23.35
CA ASN A 48 -2.89 -7.39 -24.68
C ASN A 48 -1.41 -7.76 -24.81
N ALA A 49 -1.02 -8.34 -25.95
CA ALA A 49 0.35 -8.79 -26.18
C ALA A 49 1.39 -7.67 -25.98
N ASP A 50 1.13 -6.46 -26.47
CA ASP A 50 2.03 -5.32 -26.34
C ASP A 50 2.20 -4.87 -24.89
N GLY A 51 1.10 -4.82 -24.13
CA GLY A 51 1.14 -4.49 -22.71
C GLY A 51 1.92 -5.53 -21.88
N PHE A 52 1.84 -6.81 -22.25
CA PHE A 52 2.64 -7.85 -21.62
C PHE A 52 4.11 -7.76 -22.02
N LYS A 53 4.42 -7.51 -23.30
CA LYS A 53 5.78 -7.28 -23.78
C LYS A 53 6.44 -6.12 -23.04
N SER A 54 5.76 -4.98 -22.94
CA SER A 54 6.23 -3.81 -22.20
C SER A 54 6.50 -4.12 -20.71
N THR A 55 5.67 -4.96 -20.08
CA THR A 55 5.90 -5.39 -18.68
C THR A 55 7.16 -6.24 -18.55
N MET A 56 7.45 -7.10 -19.53
CA MET A 56 8.66 -7.93 -19.55
C MET A 56 9.92 -7.08 -19.78
N GLU A 57 9.85 -6.10 -20.69
CA GLU A 57 10.93 -5.14 -20.96
C GLU A 57 11.26 -4.32 -19.70
N GLN A 58 10.24 -3.76 -19.04
CA GLN A 58 10.40 -3.07 -17.74
C GLN A 58 11.04 -3.98 -16.68
N GLY A 59 10.68 -5.27 -16.66
CA GLY A 59 11.28 -6.24 -15.76
C GLY A 59 12.78 -6.44 -16.04
N ALA A 60 13.16 -6.53 -17.32
CA ALA A 60 14.56 -6.65 -17.73
C ALA A 60 15.37 -5.40 -17.37
N GLU A 61 14.84 -4.22 -17.64
CA GLU A 61 15.44 -2.94 -17.24
C GLU A 61 15.63 -2.84 -15.73
N THR A 62 14.58 -3.16 -14.96
CA THR A 62 14.62 -3.14 -13.50
C THR A 62 15.68 -4.09 -12.96
N LYS A 63 15.89 -5.26 -13.58
CA LYS A 63 16.93 -6.20 -13.18
C LYS A 63 18.33 -5.60 -13.35
N VAL A 64 18.59 -4.92 -14.46
CA VAL A 64 19.88 -4.24 -14.74
C VAL A 64 20.08 -3.07 -13.78
N GLU A 65 19.04 -2.28 -13.56
CA GLU A 65 19.02 -1.14 -12.65
C GLU A 65 19.35 -1.58 -11.21
N LEU A 66 18.65 -2.58 -10.68
CA LEU A 66 18.90 -3.10 -9.32
C LEU A 66 20.33 -3.65 -9.16
N ALA A 67 20.86 -4.34 -10.18
CA ALA A 67 22.24 -4.83 -10.15
C ALA A 67 23.25 -3.68 -10.14
N THR A 68 22.99 -2.62 -10.90
CA THR A 68 23.82 -1.42 -10.97
C THR A 68 23.79 -0.66 -9.65
N LEU A 69 22.60 -0.38 -9.12
CA LEU A 69 22.41 0.29 -7.83
C LEU A 69 23.05 -0.51 -6.69
N LYS A 70 22.93 -1.84 -6.67
CA LYS A 70 23.58 -2.70 -5.67
C LYS A 70 25.11 -2.58 -5.69
N LYS A 71 25.73 -2.39 -6.86
CA LYS A 71 27.18 -2.15 -6.95
C LYS A 71 27.55 -0.76 -6.43
N LYS A 72 26.81 0.27 -6.84
CA LYS A 72 27.06 1.67 -6.44
C LYS A 72 26.82 1.92 -4.95
N ALA A 73 25.77 1.31 -4.39
CA ALA A 73 25.37 1.43 -2.98
C ALA A 73 26.46 1.02 -1.97
N LYS A 74 27.50 0.30 -2.39
CA LYS A 74 28.66 -0.03 -1.54
C LYS A 74 29.50 1.19 -1.18
N LYS A 75 29.46 2.25 -1.99
CA LYS A 75 30.30 3.45 -1.85
C LYS A 75 29.50 4.75 -1.89
N ASP A 76 28.25 4.70 -2.32
CA ASP A 76 27.39 5.87 -2.51
C ASP A 76 26.09 5.71 -1.72
N LYS A 77 25.88 6.62 -0.75
CA LYS A 77 24.68 6.67 0.09
C LYS A 77 23.42 6.93 -0.74
N ASN A 78 23.49 7.78 -1.78
CA ASN A 78 22.34 8.10 -2.62
C ASN A 78 21.91 6.88 -3.43
N ALA A 79 22.86 6.14 -3.99
CA ALA A 79 22.57 4.87 -4.66
C ALA A 79 22.01 3.81 -3.69
N ALA A 80 22.42 3.82 -2.42
CA ALA A 80 21.86 2.94 -1.40
C ALA A 80 20.41 3.29 -1.04
N ILE A 81 20.07 4.58 -0.98
CA ILE A 81 18.70 5.07 -0.79
C ILE A 81 17.83 4.72 -1.99
N GLU A 82 18.30 4.95 -3.21
CA GLU A 82 17.56 4.62 -4.44
C GLU A 82 17.31 3.10 -4.56
N LEU A 83 18.32 2.28 -4.25
CA LEU A 83 18.15 0.83 -4.17
C LEU A 83 17.09 0.44 -3.14
N PHE A 84 17.08 1.11 -1.99
CA PHE A 84 16.12 0.86 -0.93
C PHE A 84 14.70 1.21 -1.37
N GLU A 85 14.48 2.38 -1.97
CA GLU A 85 13.20 2.82 -2.53
C GLU A 85 12.65 1.83 -3.55
N LYS A 86 13.47 1.42 -4.52
CA LYS A 86 13.07 0.44 -5.54
C LYS A 86 12.66 -0.89 -4.91
N ARG A 87 13.46 -1.39 -3.96
CA ARG A 87 13.17 -2.65 -3.25
C ARG A 87 11.90 -2.55 -2.40
N LEU A 88 11.60 -1.41 -1.80
CA LEU A 88 10.34 -1.16 -1.12
C LEU A 88 9.16 -1.23 -2.10
N GLY A 89 9.20 -0.48 -3.20
CA GLY A 89 8.12 -0.44 -4.20
C GLY A 89 7.84 -1.80 -4.86
N LEU A 90 8.89 -2.62 -5.03
CA LEU A 90 8.79 -3.98 -5.55
C LEU A 90 8.38 -5.02 -4.50
N GLY A 91 8.35 -4.66 -3.21
CA GLY A 91 8.02 -5.59 -2.12
C GLY A 91 9.11 -6.62 -1.83
N HIS A 92 10.38 -6.28 -2.06
CA HIS A 92 11.55 -7.15 -1.80
C HIS A 92 11.99 -7.16 -0.33
N LEU A 93 11.28 -6.43 0.53
CA LEU A 93 11.61 -6.26 1.94
C LEU A 93 10.38 -6.61 2.78
N THR A 94 10.61 -7.24 3.92
CA THR A 94 9.62 -7.29 5.02
C THR A 94 9.56 -5.94 5.73
N ALA A 95 8.48 -5.64 6.46
CA ALA A 95 8.38 -4.36 7.17
C ALA A 95 9.49 -4.21 8.23
N ALA A 96 9.89 -5.31 8.87
CA ALA A 96 11.01 -5.33 9.82
C ALA A 96 12.34 -4.96 9.15
N GLN A 97 12.68 -5.58 8.00
CA GLN A 97 13.88 -5.25 7.24
C GLN A 97 13.84 -3.80 6.74
N ALA A 98 12.68 -3.36 6.25
CA ALA A 98 12.46 -2.03 5.75
C ALA A 98 12.70 -0.96 6.83
N ARG A 99 12.13 -1.13 8.02
CA ARG A 99 12.35 -0.23 9.17
C ARG A 99 13.81 -0.20 9.61
N LYS A 100 14.50 -1.34 9.63
CA LYS A 100 15.92 -1.39 9.97
C LYS A 100 16.77 -0.61 8.96
N HIS A 101 16.57 -0.85 7.67
CA HIS A 101 17.28 -0.14 6.61
C HIS A 101 17.00 1.36 6.60
N ALA A 102 15.74 1.77 6.81
CA ALA A 102 15.37 3.17 6.89
C ALA A 102 16.16 3.93 7.96
N LYS A 103 16.33 3.33 9.15
CA LYS A 103 17.17 3.90 10.22
C LYS A 103 18.64 3.97 9.82
N THR A 104 19.19 2.91 9.23
CA THR A 104 20.60 2.88 8.79
C THR A 104 20.89 3.92 7.71
N LEU A 105 19.92 4.20 6.83
CA LEU A 105 20.06 5.18 5.75
C LEU A 105 19.77 6.61 6.20
N ASP A 106 19.31 6.81 7.43
CA ASP A 106 18.93 8.11 7.99
C ASP A 106 17.91 8.84 7.08
N ILE A 107 16.78 8.17 6.81
CA ILE A 107 15.77 8.69 5.87
C ILE A 107 15.15 10.03 6.33
N ASP A 108 15.26 10.36 7.62
CA ASP A 108 14.76 11.61 8.19
C ASP A 108 15.64 12.81 7.80
N SER A 109 16.89 12.57 7.39
CA SER A 109 17.82 13.61 6.92
C SER A 109 17.72 13.92 5.42
N LEU A 110 16.82 13.25 4.69
CA LEU A 110 16.64 13.46 3.25
C LEU A 110 15.82 14.74 3.00
N ASP A 111 15.76 15.14 1.73
CA ASP A 111 14.80 16.16 1.32
C ASP A 111 13.37 15.73 1.69
N ALA A 112 12.53 16.72 2.00
CA ALA A 112 11.22 16.48 2.61
C ALA A 112 10.31 15.60 1.74
N ASP A 113 10.37 15.78 0.40
CA ASP A 113 9.53 15.03 -0.53
C ASP A 113 9.96 13.57 -0.62
N ARG A 114 11.26 13.32 -0.73
CA ARG A 114 11.80 11.96 -0.77
C ARG A 114 11.62 11.22 0.55
N ALA A 115 11.87 11.89 1.67
CA ALA A 115 11.60 11.34 3.00
C ALA A 115 10.11 10.96 3.14
N LYS A 116 9.20 11.82 2.66
CA LYS A 116 7.76 11.57 2.66
C LYS A 116 7.37 10.38 1.78
N GLU A 117 7.96 10.24 0.60
CA GLU A 117 7.70 9.09 -0.27
C GLU A 117 8.10 7.76 0.39
N ILE A 118 9.32 7.67 0.92
CA ILE A 118 9.81 6.49 1.64
C ILE A 118 8.92 6.18 2.85
N LYS A 119 8.59 7.19 3.67
CA LYS A 119 7.70 7.02 4.82
C LYS A 119 6.32 6.53 4.41
N GLY A 120 5.80 7.01 3.28
CA GLY A 120 4.54 6.53 2.71
C GLY A 120 4.60 5.07 2.27
N LEU A 121 5.71 4.62 1.68
CA LEU A 121 5.92 3.20 1.36
C LEU A 121 5.99 2.33 2.62
N LEU A 122 6.74 2.77 3.63
CA LEU A 122 6.84 2.09 4.93
C LEU A 122 5.48 1.97 5.62
N ALA A 123 4.69 3.05 5.62
CA ALA A 123 3.33 3.03 6.13
C ALA A 123 2.43 2.07 5.33
N GLY A 124 2.61 2.00 4.01
CA GLY A 124 1.92 1.02 3.17
C GLY A 124 2.21 -0.44 3.53
N MET A 125 3.45 -0.75 3.93
CA MET A 125 3.84 -2.08 4.39
C MET A 125 3.19 -2.43 5.73
N GLU A 126 3.24 -1.53 6.71
CA GLU A 126 2.57 -1.70 8.00
C GLU A 126 1.06 -1.85 7.82
N PHE A 127 0.45 -1.06 6.93
CA PHE A 127 -0.96 -1.22 6.60
C PHE A 127 -1.25 -2.59 5.97
N GLY A 128 -0.34 -3.13 5.15
CA GLY A 128 -0.43 -4.50 4.64
C GLY A 128 -0.50 -5.55 5.77
N GLU A 129 0.31 -5.38 6.81
CA GLU A 129 0.29 -6.26 8.01
C GLU A 129 -1.04 -6.16 8.76
N ILE A 130 -1.61 -4.95 8.87
CA ILE A 130 -2.95 -4.75 9.45
C ILE A 130 -4.01 -5.51 8.64
N MET A 131 -3.96 -5.39 7.32
CA MET A 131 -4.95 -5.96 6.41
C MET A 131 -4.93 -7.49 6.34
N ALA A 132 -3.80 -8.14 6.69
CA ALA A 132 -3.71 -9.59 6.70
C ALA A 132 -4.72 -10.28 7.65
N GLY A 133 -5.19 -9.58 8.68
CA GLY A 133 -6.18 -10.08 9.64
C GLY A 133 -7.62 -9.59 9.42
N VAL A 134 -7.88 -8.82 8.36
CA VAL A 134 -9.19 -8.20 8.14
C VAL A 134 -10.09 -9.12 7.31
N THR A 135 -11.31 -9.35 7.80
CA THR A 135 -12.33 -10.14 7.11
C THR A 135 -13.54 -9.28 6.73
N ARG A 136 -14.62 -9.91 6.26
CA ARG A 136 -15.89 -9.21 6.02
C ARG A 136 -16.63 -8.85 7.32
N ASP A 137 -16.17 -9.36 8.47
CA ASP A 137 -16.78 -9.04 9.76
C ASP A 137 -16.48 -7.60 10.18
N LYS A 138 -17.54 -6.86 10.52
CA LYS A 138 -17.48 -5.44 10.91
C LYS A 138 -16.57 -5.23 12.12
N LYS A 139 -16.46 -6.18 13.07
CA LYS A 139 -15.55 -6.03 14.21
C LYS A 139 -14.10 -5.95 13.77
N THR A 140 -13.68 -6.82 12.85
CA THR A 140 -12.30 -6.82 12.31
C THR A 140 -12.00 -5.53 11.53
N GLN A 141 -12.99 -5.00 10.81
CA GLN A 141 -12.85 -3.75 10.05
C GLN A 141 -12.73 -2.53 10.95
N VAL A 142 -13.55 -2.44 12.00
CA VAL A 142 -13.45 -1.37 13.01
C VAL A 142 -12.11 -1.44 13.74
N ALA A 143 -11.64 -2.65 14.09
CA ALA A 143 -10.33 -2.84 14.71
C ALA A 143 -9.18 -2.40 13.81
N ALA A 144 -9.24 -2.69 12.50
CA ALA A 144 -8.28 -2.19 11.52
C ALA A 144 -8.34 -0.67 11.38
N GLY A 145 -9.54 -0.09 11.33
CA GLY A 145 -9.74 1.36 11.30
C GLY A 145 -9.14 2.07 12.53
N LYS A 146 -9.27 1.48 13.72
CA LYS A 146 -8.61 1.99 14.94
C LYS A 146 -7.09 2.04 14.80
N LYS A 147 -6.48 1.01 14.21
CA LYS A 147 -5.03 1.00 13.92
C LYS A 147 -4.66 2.05 12.88
N CYS A 148 -5.46 2.23 11.83
CA CYS A 148 -5.26 3.29 10.82
C CYS A 148 -5.33 4.68 11.46
N ALA A 149 -6.28 4.93 12.36
CA ALA A 149 -6.38 6.17 13.12
C ALA A 149 -5.12 6.45 13.95
N ALA A 150 -4.55 5.42 14.60
CA ALA A 150 -3.28 5.56 15.32
C ALA A 150 -2.10 5.86 14.38
N MET A 151 -2.08 5.28 13.17
CA MET A 151 -1.09 5.61 12.15
C MET A 151 -1.20 7.07 11.68
N ILE A 152 -2.43 7.59 11.45
CA ILE A 152 -2.67 9.00 11.11
C ILE A 152 -2.12 9.92 12.19
N LYS A 153 -2.41 9.64 13.47
CA LYS A 153 -1.90 10.44 14.61
C LYS A 153 -0.37 10.45 14.65
N ALA A 154 0.27 9.38 14.21
CA ALA A 154 1.72 9.27 14.10
C ALA A 154 2.29 9.79 12.75
N GLY A 155 1.49 10.42 11.90
CA GLY A 155 1.93 10.93 10.59
C GLY A 155 2.28 9.84 9.56
N ARG A 156 1.87 8.59 9.79
CA ARG A 156 2.18 7.43 8.93
C ARG A 156 1.00 7.12 8.01
N ILE A 157 0.99 7.69 6.82
CA ILE A 157 -0.09 7.50 5.84
C ILE A 157 0.48 6.79 4.60
N PRO A 158 -0.11 5.67 4.15
CA PRO A 158 0.31 5.01 2.92
C PRO A 158 0.24 5.93 1.70
N SER A 159 1.25 5.88 0.82
CA SER A 159 1.29 6.65 -0.43
C SER A 159 0.77 5.88 -1.65
N ASP A 160 0.79 4.54 -1.64
CA ASP A 160 0.24 3.73 -2.72
C ASP A 160 -1.28 3.91 -2.83
N ARG A 161 -1.78 4.23 -4.02
CA ARG A 161 -3.20 4.52 -4.27
C ARG A 161 -4.13 3.43 -3.70
N SER A 162 -3.83 2.16 -3.93
CA SER A 162 -4.69 1.06 -3.44
C SER A 162 -4.65 0.98 -1.91
N ALA A 163 -3.47 1.10 -1.32
CA ALA A 163 -3.30 1.14 0.12
C ALA A 163 -4.04 2.35 0.74
N SER A 164 -3.85 3.56 0.21
CA SER A 164 -4.49 4.78 0.72
C SER A 164 -6.01 4.70 0.64
N MET A 165 -6.56 4.19 -0.47
CA MET A 165 -7.99 3.98 -0.65
C MET A 165 -8.60 3.12 0.46
N ASN A 166 -8.00 1.96 0.73
CA ASN A 166 -8.48 1.07 1.78
C ASN A 166 -8.21 1.66 3.17
N PHE A 167 -7.06 2.29 3.37
CA PHE A 167 -6.68 2.92 4.63
C PHE A 167 -7.71 3.96 5.10
N TRP A 168 -8.10 4.87 4.20
CA TRP A 168 -9.11 5.88 4.50
C TRP A 168 -10.52 5.30 4.62
N TYR A 169 -10.84 4.23 3.89
CA TYR A 169 -12.10 3.51 4.04
C TYR A 169 -12.24 2.87 5.44
N PHE A 170 -11.24 2.16 5.93
CA PHE A 170 -11.29 1.60 7.28
C PHE A 170 -11.25 2.68 8.36
N THR A 171 -10.52 3.76 8.10
CA THR A 171 -10.51 4.94 8.98
C THR A 171 -11.91 5.53 9.12
N SER A 172 -12.67 5.68 8.02
CA SER A 172 -14.04 6.22 8.09
C SER A 172 -14.99 5.30 8.85
N ILE A 173 -14.89 3.97 8.67
CA ILE A 173 -15.68 2.99 9.44
C ILE A 173 -15.44 3.15 10.95
N TYR A 174 -14.17 3.26 11.37
CA TYR A 174 -13.84 3.45 12.78
C TYR A 174 -14.31 4.81 13.29
N ALA A 175 -14.07 5.88 12.53
CA ALA A 175 -14.46 7.23 12.92
C ALA A 175 -15.98 7.37 13.09
N GLU A 176 -16.77 6.76 12.20
CA GLU A 176 -18.23 6.71 12.33
C GLU A 176 -18.64 5.99 13.62
N LYS A 177 -18.06 4.82 13.89
CA LYS A 177 -18.37 4.04 15.10
C LYS A 177 -17.96 4.78 16.39
N ALA A 178 -16.86 5.52 16.35
CA ALA A 178 -16.35 6.32 17.45
C ALA A 178 -17.04 7.69 17.58
N LYS A 179 -17.94 8.04 16.64
CA LYS A 179 -18.53 9.39 16.50
C LYS A 179 -17.49 10.51 16.40
N ASP A 180 -16.32 10.22 15.80
CA ASP A 180 -15.22 11.15 15.60
C ASP A 180 -15.41 11.88 14.25
N ALA A 181 -16.14 12.99 14.29
CA ALA A 181 -16.48 13.77 13.10
C ALA A 181 -15.23 14.34 12.39
N ASP A 182 -14.19 14.70 13.13
CA ASP A 182 -12.97 15.28 12.57
C ASP A 182 -12.17 14.23 11.79
N LEU A 183 -11.99 13.04 12.38
CA LEU A 183 -11.31 11.94 11.71
C LEU A 183 -12.11 11.46 10.49
N TYR A 184 -13.45 11.42 10.60
CA TYR A 184 -14.31 11.07 9.48
C TYR A 184 -14.20 12.14 8.36
N GLY A 185 -14.15 13.41 8.72
CA GLY A 185 -13.97 14.53 7.79
C GLY A 185 -12.67 14.45 7.00
N LYS A 186 -11.56 14.03 7.63
CA LYS A 186 -10.29 13.77 6.93
C LYS A 186 -10.42 12.67 5.87
N ALA A 187 -11.16 11.60 6.18
CA ALA A 187 -11.42 10.54 5.21
C ALA A 187 -12.30 11.04 4.05
N VAL A 188 -13.33 11.84 4.32
CA VAL A 188 -14.17 12.47 3.28
C VAL A 188 -13.33 13.33 2.35
N ALA A 189 -12.47 14.20 2.88
CA ALA A 189 -11.59 15.06 2.09
C ALA A 189 -10.70 14.23 1.14
N PHE A 190 -10.08 13.17 1.65
CA PHE A 190 -9.31 12.25 0.80
C PHE A 190 -10.14 11.68 -0.36
N PHE A 191 -11.36 11.22 -0.11
CA PHE A 191 -12.20 10.64 -1.16
C PHE A 191 -12.76 11.67 -2.16
N LYS A 192 -12.85 12.95 -1.79
CA LYS A 192 -13.21 14.04 -2.72
C LYS A 192 -12.10 14.29 -3.74
N ASP A 193 -10.85 14.25 -3.29
CA ASP A 193 -9.68 14.54 -4.13
C ASP A 193 -9.19 13.30 -4.91
N ALA A 194 -9.60 12.10 -4.48
CA ALA A 194 -9.21 10.86 -5.13
C ALA A 194 -9.84 10.71 -6.53
N LYS A 195 -8.98 10.54 -7.55
CA LYS A 195 -9.43 10.27 -8.93
C LYS A 195 -10.17 8.93 -9.04
N GLY A 196 -11.26 8.92 -9.81
CA GLY A 196 -12.02 7.70 -10.13
C GLY A 196 -13.02 7.26 -9.07
N ILE A 197 -13.31 8.10 -8.09
CA ILE A 197 -14.36 7.84 -7.09
C ILE A 197 -15.72 8.25 -7.66
N ARG A 198 -16.72 7.39 -7.42
CA ARG A 198 -18.09 7.67 -7.85
C ARG A 198 -18.66 8.83 -7.03
N PRO A 199 -19.25 9.87 -7.66
CA PRO A 199 -19.81 11.01 -6.94
C PRO A 199 -20.85 10.62 -5.87
N GLN A 200 -21.63 9.57 -6.12
CA GLN A 200 -22.63 9.07 -5.17
C GLN A 200 -21.99 8.55 -3.88
N PHE A 201 -20.80 7.94 -3.95
CA PHE A 201 -20.08 7.47 -2.77
C PHE A 201 -19.62 8.65 -1.91
N VAL A 202 -19.07 9.69 -2.53
CA VAL A 202 -18.67 10.92 -1.83
C VAL A 202 -19.86 11.57 -1.14
N LYS A 203 -21.00 11.72 -1.84
CA LYS A 203 -22.24 12.27 -1.28
C LYS A 203 -22.73 11.49 -0.06
N GLN A 204 -22.64 10.15 -0.09
CA GLN A 204 -22.99 9.31 1.06
C GLN A 204 -22.08 9.58 2.26
N LEU A 205 -20.78 9.70 2.04
CA LEU A 205 -19.84 10.03 3.12
C LEU A 205 -20.13 11.43 3.69
N GLU A 206 -20.35 12.43 2.85
CA GLU A 206 -20.70 13.78 3.28
C GLU A 206 -21.99 13.82 4.10
N ALA A 207 -23.03 13.08 3.67
CA ALA A 207 -24.28 12.97 4.43
C ALA A 207 -24.06 12.33 5.82
N THR A 208 -23.19 11.32 5.92
CA THR A 208 -22.82 10.73 7.22
C THR A 208 -22.03 11.72 8.07
N LEU A 209 -21.09 12.48 7.49
CA LEU A 209 -20.34 13.51 8.21
C LEU A 209 -21.27 14.58 8.80
N GLU A 210 -22.24 15.05 8.03
CA GLU A 210 -23.23 16.02 8.51
C GLU A 210 -24.10 15.46 9.65
N LYS A 211 -24.47 14.18 9.59
CA LYS A 211 -25.15 13.49 10.70
C LYS A 211 -24.26 13.41 11.95
N LEU A 212 -22.98 13.08 11.80
CA LEU A 212 -22.02 13.01 12.91
C LEU A 212 -21.83 14.37 13.58
N LYS A 213 -21.71 15.45 12.79
CA LYS A 213 -21.62 16.82 13.32
C LYS A 213 -22.88 17.22 14.09
N LYS A 214 -24.07 16.89 13.56
CA LYS A 214 -25.36 17.22 14.21
C LYS A 214 -25.62 16.36 15.45
N GLY A 215 -25.22 15.09 15.45
CA GLY A 215 -25.37 14.16 16.57
C GLY A 215 -24.27 14.23 17.64
N GLY A 216 -23.23 15.05 17.42
CA GLY A 216 -22.15 15.34 18.38
C GLY A 216 -22.41 16.56 19.26
N GLY A 217 -23.53 17.26 19.05
CA GLY A 217 -24.01 18.30 19.96
C GLY A 217 -24.81 17.68 21.12
N THR A 218 -24.36 17.94 22.35
CA THR A 218 -25.06 17.72 23.64
C THR A 218 -25.20 16.29 24.19
N SER A 219 -24.26 15.92 25.06
CA SER A 219 -24.62 15.54 26.44
C SER A 219 -23.81 16.45 27.37
N LYS A 220 -24.47 17.49 27.88
CA LYS A 220 -24.11 18.09 29.17
C LYS A 220 -24.88 17.33 30.24
#